data_AF-A0A850A6M5-F1
#
_entry.id   AF-A0A850A6M5-F1
#
_cell.length_a   1.000
_cell.length_b   1.000
_cell.length_c   1.000
_cell.angle_alpha   90.00
_cell.angle_beta   90.00
_cell.angle_gamma   90.00
#
_symmetry.space_group_name_H-M   'P 1'
#
loop_
_entity.id
_entity.type
_entity.pdbx_description
1 polymer ?
#
loop_
_entity_poly.entity_id
_entity_poly.type
_entity_poly.pdbx_seq_one_letter_code
_entity_poly.pdbx_strand_id
1 'polypeptide(L)'
;MADLPAAPRRSLPPLFWLLTALLALLLIVGVGSIFYYFRITRATPPPAAAHGSPWDDLAAADILSGLAVWSLAEAEPEELFRQAMAIDAVETAAAETLTTPALSDAQRLGWLKVLARRQATGSGNAVQAASLSQLAADLALLAPSLGDLQRAEALIGVAEVWG
;
A
#
# COMPACT_ATOMS: atom_id res chain seq x y z
N MET A 1 1.26 60.88 -53.33
CA MET A 1 1.30 59.76 -52.37
C MET A 1 0.09 59.93 -51.47
N ALA A 2 -0.89 59.02 -51.57
CA ALA A 2 -2.11 59.07 -50.78
C ALA A 2 -1.85 58.35 -49.45
N ASP A 3 -1.99 59.09 -48.34
CA ASP A 3 -1.94 58.52 -46.99
C ASP A 3 -3.16 57.62 -46.77
N LEU A 4 -2.90 56.33 -46.55
CA LEU A 4 -3.93 55.38 -46.15
C LEU A 4 -4.27 55.62 -44.67
N PRO A 5 -5.56 55.79 -44.32
CA PRO A 5 -5.96 55.99 -42.93
C PRO A 5 -5.64 54.73 -42.11
N ALA A 6 -4.93 54.93 -41.00
CA ALA A 6 -4.59 53.87 -40.06
C ALA A 6 -5.88 53.23 -39.50
N ALA A 7 -5.98 51.90 -39.60
CA ALA A 7 -7.12 51.15 -39.11
C ALA A 7 -7.32 51.34 -37.60
N PRO A 8 -8.57 51.49 -37.11
CA PRO A 8 -8.84 51.67 -35.69
C PRO A 8 -8.49 50.39 -34.91
N ARG A 9 -7.60 50.53 -33.92
CA ARG A 9 -7.29 49.47 -32.96
C ARG A 9 -8.52 49.21 -32.10
N ARG A 10 -9.26 48.13 -32.38
CA ARG A 10 -10.33 47.64 -31.50
C ARG A 10 -9.68 47.14 -30.21
N SER A 11 -9.79 47.92 -29.14
CA SER A 11 -9.47 47.45 -27.79
C SER A 11 -10.53 46.44 -27.38
N LEU A 12 -10.08 45.29 -26.89
CA LEU A 12 -10.97 44.29 -26.34
C LEU A 12 -11.62 44.85 -25.06
N PRO A 13 -12.91 44.55 -24.81
CA PRO A 13 -13.59 45.05 -23.62
C PRO A 13 -12.88 44.52 -22.35
N PRO A 14 -12.85 45.30 -21.25
CA PRO A 14 -12.18 44.90 -20.01
C PRO A 14 -12.72 43.59 -19.43
N LEU A 15 -13.99 43.27 -19.71
CA LEU A 15 -14.62 42.00 -19.37
C LEU A 15 -13.93 40.78 -20.01
N PHE A 16 -13.42 40.93 -21.24
CA PHE A 16 -12.68 39.87 -21.92
C PHE A 16 -11.42 39.52 -21.12
N TRP A 17 -10.62 40.52 -20.73
CA TRP A 17 -9.42 40.30 -19.93
C TRP A 17 -9.71 39.68 -18.55
N LEU A 18 -10.81 40.07 -17.92
CA LEU A 18 -11.23 39.52 -16.63
C LEU A 18 -11.63 38.04 -16.76
N LEU A 19 -12.39 37.69 -17.79
CA LEU A 19 -12.75 36.30 -18.09
C LEU A 19 -11.51 35.45 -18.42
N THR A 20 -10.57 35.98 -19.21
CA THR A 20 -9.33 35.27 -19.54
C THR A 20 -8.47 35.06 -18.30
N ALA A 21 -8.39 36.05 -17.41
CA ALA A 21 -7.65 35.93 -16.15
C ALA A 21 -8.29 34.89 -15.21
N LEU A 22 -9.61 34.88 -15.11
CA LEU A 22 -10.35 33.89 -14.32
C LEU A 22 -10.16 32.47 -14.87
N LEU A 23 -10.24 32.31 -16.20
CA LEU A 23 -9.99 31.04 -16.86
C LEU A 23 -8.57 30.55 -16.61
N ALA A 24 -7.58 31.43 -16.76
CA ALA A 24 -6.17 31.11 -16.51
C ALA A 24 -5.95 30.69 -15.04
N LEU A 25 -6.58 31.38 -14.09
CA LEU A 25 -6.52 31.03 -12.67
C LEU A 25 -7.11 29.63 -12.42
N LEU A 26 -8.29 29.33 -12.98
CA LEU A 26 -8.91 28.00 -12.88
C LEU A 26 -7.99 26.91 -13.44
N LEU A 27 -7.35 27.19 -14.58
CA LEU A 27 -6.45 26.27 -15.25
C LEU A 27 -5.20 25.99 -14.40
N ILE A 28 -4.62 27.02 -13.79
CA ILE A 28 -3.47 26.88 -12.88
C ILE A 28 -3.85 26.05 -11.65
N VAL A 29 -5.01 26.31 -11.04
CA VAL A 29 -5.48 25.54 -9.88
C VAL A 29 -5.77 24.09 -10.26
N GLY A 30 -6.41 23.85 -11.41
CA GLY A 30 -6.70 22.52 -11.91
C GLY A 30 -5.43 21.72 -12.20
N VAL A 31 -4.49 22.30 -12.94
CA VAL A 31 -3.19 21.67 -13.25
C VAL A 31 -2.37 21.46 -11.99
N GLY A 32 -2.36 22.43 -11.07
CA GLY A 32 -1.68 22.31 -9.78
C GLY A 32 -2.24 21.18 -8.93
N SER A 33 -3.58 21.03 -8.87
CA SER A 33 -4.24 19.95 -8.15
C SER A 33 -3.94 18.58 -8.76
N ILE A 34 -3.98 18.45 -10.09
CA ILE A 34 -3.61 17.23 -10.80
C ILE A 34 -2.14 16.87 -10.54
N PHE A 35 -1.24 17.84 -10.65
CA PHE A 35 0.19 17.63 -10.41
C PHE A 35 0.46 17.20 -8.96
N TYR A 36 -0.18 17.86 -7.99
CA TYR A 36 -0.09 17.52 -6.57
C TYR A 36 -0.63 16.11 -6.30
N TYR A 37 -1.79 15.77 -6.87
CA TYR A 37 -2.37 14.44 -6.80
C TYR A 37 -1.38 13.39 -7.32
N PHE A 38 -0.84 13.55 -8.53
CA PHE A 38 0.16 12.63 -9.08
C PHE A 38 1.46 12.58 -8.27
N ARG A 39 1.87 13.67 -7.64
CA ARG A 39 3.05 13.68 -6.76
C ARG A 39 2.86 12.80 -5.52
N ILE A 40 1.65 12.77 -4.97
CA ILE A 40 1.30 11.96 -3.79
C ILE A 40 0.98 10.52 -4.18
N THR A 41 0.28 10.32 -5.30
CA THR A 41 -0.17 8.98 -5.77
C THR A 41 0.84 8.27 -6.66
N ARG A 42 2.07 8.78 -6.79
CA ARG A 42 3.22 7.97 -7.24
C ARG A 42 3.62 6.98 -6.14
N ALA A 43 2.66 6.16 -5.72
CA ALA A 43 2.94 4.89 -5.09
C ALA A 43 3.73 4.07 -6.11
N THR A 44 4.92 3.62 -5.74
CA THR A 44 5.64 2.64 -6.53
C THR A 44 4.72 1.44 -6.64
N PRO A 45 4.31 1.00 -7.86
CA PRO A 45 3.50 -0.20 -7.97
C PRO A 45 4.25 -1.31 -7.23
N PRO A 46 3.55 -2.18 -6.47
CA PRO A 46 4.20 -3.32 -5.85
C PRO A 46 5.07 -4.00 -6.90
N PRO A 47 6.34 -4.32 -6.58
CA PRO A 47 7.10 -5.18 -7.47
C PRO A 47 6.22 -6.40 -7.74
N ALA A 48 6.08 -6.79 -9.00
CA ALA A 48 5.33 -7.98 -9.33
C ALA A 48 5.91 -9.10 -8.44
N ALA A 49 5.06 -9.68 -7.58
CA ALA A 49 5.46 -10.86 -6.84
C ALA A 49 6.04 -11.85 -7.87
N ALA A 50 7.15 -12.49 -7.53
CA ALA A 50 7.74 -13.49 -8.41
C ALA A 50 6.62 -14.45 -8.83
N HIS A 51 6.62 -14.92 -10.09
CA HIS A 51 5.56 -15.78 -10.65
C HIS A 51 5.50 -17.19 -9.98
N GLY A 52 5.82 -17.30 -8.70
CA GLY A 52 5.83 -18.50 -7.86
C GLY A 52 4.88 -18.41 -6.68
N SER A 53 4.96 -19.40 -5.80
CA SER A 53 4.17 -19.45 -4.59
C SER A 53 4.70 -18.37 -3.62
N PRO A 54 3.85 -17.54 -2.98
CA PRO A 54 4.33 -16.56 -2.00
C PRO A 54 5.01 -17.23 -0.77
N TRP A 55 4.86 -18.54 -0.64
CA TRP A 55 5.59 -19.38 0.33
C TRP A 55 7.06 -19.58 -0.02
N ASP A 56 7.43 -19.50 -1.30
CA ASP A 56 8.81 -19.68 -1.75
C ASP A 56 9.68 -18.46 -1.39
N ASP A 57 9.05 -17.31 -1.18
CA ASP A 57 9.70 -16.06 -0.77
C ASP A 57 9.96 -15.97 0.73
N LEU A 58 9.46 -16.91 1.55
CA LEU A 58 9.84 -17.00 2.96
C LEU A 58 11.23 -17.63 3.09
N ALA A 59 12.19 -16.85 3.59
CA ALA A 59 13.53 -17.33 3.87
C ALA A 59 13.53 -18.25 5.10
N ALA A 60 13.28 -19.54 4.87
CA ALA A 60 13.22 -20.55 5.94
C ALA A 60 14.51 -20.62 6.78
N ALA A 61 15.65 -20.25 6.20
CA ALA A 61 16.94 -20.17 6.88
C ALA A 61 16.99 -19.09 7.99
N ASP A 62 16.14 -18.06 7.89
CA ASP A 62 16.09 -16.94 8.84
C ASP A 62 15.04 -17.15 9.95
N ILE A 63 14.34 -18.29 9.93
CA ILE A 63 13.40 -18.65 11.00
C ILE A 63 14.19 -19.03 12.26
N LEU A 64 13.97 -18.28 13.34
CA LEU A 64 14.56 -18.52 14.64
C LEU A 64 13.88 -19.73 15.30
N SER A 65 14.50 -20.90 15.15
CA SER A 65 14.03 -22.16 15.72
C SER A 65 13.73 -22.10 17.21
N GLY A 66 14.52 -21.33 17.98
CA GLY A 66 14.30 -21.15 19.42
C GLY A 66 12.94 -20.56 19.75
N LEU A 67 12.48 -19.56 18.99
CA LEU A 67 11.14 -18.98 19.14
C LEU A 67 10.06 -19.88 18.54
N ALA A 68 10.34 -20.51 17.39
CA ALA A 68 9.39 -21.41 16.75
C ALA A 68 9.06 -22.63 17.63
N VAL A 69 9.99 -23.10 18.46
CA VAL A 69 9.74 -24.20 19.42
C VAL A 69 8.80 -23.77 20.55
N TRP A 70 8.69 -22.48 20.86
CA TRP A 70 7.78 -22.04 21.94
C TRP A 70 6.31 -22.21 21.57
N SER A 71 5.95 -22.22 20.28
CA SER A 71 4.59 -22.57 19.86
C SER A 71 4.24 -24.02 20.22
N LEU A 72 5.23 -24.93 20.20
CA LEU A 72 5.09 -26.31 20.68
C LEU A 72 4.97 -26.40 22.21
N ALA A 73 5.41 -25.37 22.93
CA ALA A 73 5.26 -25.26 24.38
C ALA A 73 3.94 -24.60 24.79
N GLU A 74 2.97 -24.48 23.88
CA GLU A 74 1.66 -23.86 24.11
C GLU A 74 1.75 -22.39 24.55
N ALA A 75 2.82 -21.68 24.17
CA ALA A 75 2.90 -20.25 24.39
C ALA A 75 1.81 -19.51 23.61
N GLU A 76 1.30 -18.42 24.18
CA GLU A 76 0.26 -17.61 23.55
C GLU A 76 0.76 -17.04 22.21
N PRO A 77 0.04 -17.25 21.09
CA PRO A 77 0.48 -16.81 19.76
C PRO A 77 0.78 -15.32 19.69
N GLU A 78 0.01 -14.50 20.41
CA GLU A 78 0.20 -13.05 20.42
C GLU A 78 1.51 -12.65 21.10
N GLU A 79 1.90 -13.36 22.15
CA GLU A 79 3.17 -13.13 22.83
C GLU A 79 4.34 -13.52 21.93
N LEU A 80 4.26 -14.66 21.25
CA LEU A 80 5.27 -15.10 20.27
C LEU A 80 5.42 -14.10 19.13
N PHE A 81 4.31 -13.65 18.56
CA PHE A 81 4.33 -12.63 17.51
C PHE A 81 4.98 -11.34 18.00
N ARG A 82 4.62 -10.86 19.20
CA ARG A 82 5.23 -9.66 19.79
C ARG A 82 6.72 -9.83 20.05
N GLN A 83 7.16 -10.98 20.54
CA GLN A 83 8.58 -11.25 20.79
C GLN A 83 9.38 -11.33 19.48
N ALA A 84 8.87 -12.07 18.48
CA ALA A 84 9.49 -12.14 17.16
C ALA A 84 9.61 -10.75 16.52
N MET A 85 8.57 -9.94 16.62
CA MET A 85 8.59 -8.55 16.17
C MET A 85 9.56 -7.67 16.98
N ALA A 86 9.72 -7.88 18.28
CA ALA A 86 10.63 -7.09 19.11
C ALA A 86 12.10 -7.27 18.72
N ILE A 87 12.47 -8.44 18.20
CA ILE A 87 13.84 -8.76 17.77
C ILE A 87 14.02 -8.74 16.25
N ASP A 88 13.04 -8.19 15.51
CA ASP A 88 13.06 -8.09 14.04
C ASP A 88 13.11 -9.44 13.29
N ALA A 89 12.64 -10.51 13.92
CA ALA A 89 12.55 -11.84 13.32
C ALA A 89 11.27 -11.99 12.49
N VAL A 90 11.18 -11.27 11.36
CA VAL A 90 9.96 -11.17 10.55
C VAL A 90 9.55 -12.51 9.94
N GLU A 91 10.51 -13.32 9.50
CA GLU A 91 10.27 -14.65 8.91
C GLU A 91 9.69 -15.60 9.94
N THR A 92 10.15 -15.49 11.19
CA THR A 92 9.61 -16.27 12.32
C THR A 92 8.19 -15.83 12.62
N ALA A 93 7.94 -14.52 12.70
CA ALA A 93 6.60 -13.98 12.92
C ALA A 93 5.63 -14.35 11.78
N ALA A 94 6.09 -14.32 10.53
CA ALA A 94 5.30 -14.71 9.36
C ALA A 94 4.97 -16.20 9.38
N ALA A 95 5.95 -17.07 9.67
CA ALA A 95 5.73 -18.50 9.81
C ALA A 95 4.69 -18.80 10.90
N GLU A 96 4.89 -18.28 12.12
CA GLU A 96 3.95 -18.46 13.23
C GLU A 96 2.54 -17.94 12.91
N THR A 97 2.46 -16.78 12.27
CA THR A 97 1.18 -16.21 11.81
C THR A 97 0.47 -17.16 10.85
N LEU A 98 1.18 -17.89 9.99
CA LEU A 98 0.60 -18.76 8.98
C LEU A 98 0.31 -20.18 9.49
N THR A 99 1.11 -20.69 10.44
CA THR A 99 1.02 -22.07 10.91
C THR A 99 0.20 -22.24 12.18
N THR A 100 0.03 -21.19 13.00
CA THR A 100 -0.71 -21.31 14.26
C THR A 100 -2.19 -21.57 14.01
N PRO A 101 -2.75 -22.71 14.46
CA PRO A 101 -4.15 -23.06 14.20
C PRO A 101 -5.14 -22.26 15.08
N ALA A 102 -4.69 -21.80 16.25
CA ALA A 102 -5.54 -21.05 17.20
C ALA A 102 -5.90 -19.63 16.71
N LEU A 103 -5.20 -19.11 15.69
CA LEU A 103 -5.47 -17.77 15.17
C LEU A 103 -6.72 -17.74 14.29
N SER A 104 -7.63 -16.82 14.62
CA SER A 104 -8.74 -16.47 13.73
C SER A 104 -8.24 -15.86 12.41
N ASP A 105 -9.02 -16.01 11.33
CA ASP A 105 -8.68 -15.45 10.02
C ASP A 105 -8.46 -13.93 10.10
N ALA A 106 -9.26 -13.23 10.91
CA ALA A 106 -9.14 -11.79 11.14
C ALA A 106 -7.81 -11.40 11.82
N GLN A 107 -7.39 -12.13 12.86
CA GLN A 107 -6.09 -11.90 13.51
C GLN A 107 -4.95 -12.20 12.55
N ARG A 108 -5.02 -13.32 11.83
CA ARG A 108 -4.01 -13.73 10.86
C ARG A 108 -3.83 -12.68 9.76
N LEU A 109 -4.94 -12.17 9.23
CA LEU A 109 -4.94 -11.08 8.25
C LEU A 109 -4.30 -9.80 8.81
N GLY A 110 -4.69 -9.41 10.03
CA GLY A 110 -4.15 -8.24 10.70
C GLY A 110 -2.63 -8.32 10.88
N TRP A 111 -2.13 -9.48 11.32
CA TRP A 111 -0.70 -9.71 11.52
C TRP A 111 0.09 -9.72 10.22
N LEU A 112 -0.41 -10.38 9.16
CA LEU A 112 0.22 -10.34 7.84
C LEU A 112 0.33 -8.92 7.29
N LYS A 113 -0.72 -8.09 7.46
CA LYS A 113 -0.68 -6.67 7.06
C LYS A 113 0.38 -5.88 7.85
N VAL A 114 0.51 -6.12 9.15
CA VAL A 114 1.53 -5.47 9.98
C VAL A 114 2.94 -5.87 9.54
N LEU A 115 3.17 -7.15 9.26
CA LEU A 115 4.46 -7.64 8.75
C LEU A 115 4.78 -7.05 7.38
N ALA A 116 3.81 -7.05 6.46
CA ALA A 116 3.97 -6.48 5.12
C ALA A 116 4.34 -4.99 5.18
N ARG A 117 3.63 -4.22 6.01
CA ARG A 117 3.92 -2.79 6.22
C ARG A 117 5.31 -2.58 6.82
N ARG A 118 5.70 -3.40 7.81
CA ARG A 118 7.03 -3.30 8.41
C ARG A 118 8.14 -3.57 7.38
N GLN A 119 7.99 -4.57 6.53
CA GLN A 119 8.95 -4.85 5.46
C GLN A 119 8.99 -3.74 4.40
N ALA A 120 7.84 -3.16 4.08
CA ALA A 120 7.75 -2.05 3.13
C ALA A 120 8.44 -0.77 3.65
N THR A 121 8.25 -0.42 4.93
CA THR A 121 8.74 0.85 5.50
C THR A 121 10.06 0.76 6.25
N GLY A 122 10.37 -0.39 6.85
CA GLY A 122 11.49 -0.57 7.77
C GLY A 122 12.76 -1.06 7.07
N SER A 123 12.73 -2.30 6.60
CA SER A 123 13.88 -2.99 5.98
C SER A 123 14.08 -2.63 4.51
N GLY A 124 13.04 -2.14 3.84
CA GLY A 124 13.06 -1.85 2.40
C GLY A 124 13.01 -3.11 1.52
N ASN A 125 12.69 -4.28 2.08
CA ASN A 125 12.52 -5.50 1.30
C ASN A 125 11.15 -5.52 0.61
N ALA A 126 11.05 -4.77 -0.49
CA ALA A 126 9.81 -4.62 -1.24
C ALA A 126 9.27 -5.94 -1.81
N VAL A 127 10.14 -6.92 -2.13
CA VAL A 127 9.69 -8.23 -2.62
C VAL A 127 8.96 -8.99 -1.52
N GLN A 128 9.53 -9.01 -0.32
CA GLN A 128 8.94 -9.71 0.82
C GLN A 128 7.68 -9.01 1.34
N ALA A 129 7.63 -7.68 1.29
CA ALA A 129 6.40 -6.95 1.55
C ALA A 129 5.29 -7.33 0.55
N ALA A 130 5.65 -7.55 -0.73
CA ALA A 130 4.71 -7.96 -1.79
C ALA A 130 4.17 -9.37 -1.54
N SER A 131 5.03 -10.32 -1.20
CA SER A 131 4.60 -11.70 -0.90
C SER A 131 3.68 -11.76 0.33
N LEU A 132 4.01 -11.04 1.41
CA LEU A 132 3.15 -10.94 2.60
C LEU A 132 1.81 -10.25 2.32
N SER A 133 1.82 -9.21 1.48
CA SER A 133 0.60 -8.54 1.02
C SER A 133 -0.28 -9.47 0.19
N GLN A 134 0.34 -10.25 -0.70
CA GLN A 134 -0.37 -11.24 -1.51
C GLN A 134 -0.98 -12.34 -0.64
N LEU A 135 -0.24 -12.87 0.34
CA LEU A 135 -0.78 -13.83 1.31
C LEU A 135 -1.98 -13.25 2.08
N ALA A 136 -1.90 -11.99 2.49
CA ALA A 136 -3.03 -11.32 3.14
C ALA A 136 -4.25 -11.18 2.22
N ALA A 137 -4.04 -10.86 0.94
CA ALA A 137 -5.11 -10.79 -0.05
C ALA A 137 -5.73 -12.16 -0.34
N ASP A 138 -4.90 -13.19 -0.51
CA ASP A 138 -5.36 -14.57 -0.72
C ASP A 138 -6.16 -15.05 0.51
N LEU A 139 -5.69 -14.77 1.72
CA LEU A 139 -6.42 -15.06 2.95
C LEU A 139 -7.76 -14.31 2.99
N ALA A 140 -7.80 -13.01 2.65
CA ALA A 140 -9.05 -12.25 2.62
C ALA A 140 -10.09 -12.88 1.68
N LEU A 141 -9.64 -13.32 0.50
CA LEU A 141 -10.48 -13.92 -0.53
C LEU A 141 -10.95 -15.33 -0.16
N LEU A 142 -10.09 -16.13 0.45
CA LEU A 142 -10.32 -17.54 0.72
C LEU A 142 -10.92 -17.80 2.12
N ALA A 143 -10.80 -16.87 3.06
CA ALA A 143 -11.30 -17.02 4.42
C ALA A 143 -12.83 -17.17 4.42
N PRO A 144 -13.36 -18.32 4.90
CA PRO A 144 -14.79 -18.57 4.92
C PRO A 144 -15.49 -17.82 6.06
N SER A 145 -14.75 -17.39 7.08
CA SER A 145 -15.29 -16.70 8.24
C SER A 145 -15.50 -15.19 8.03
N LEU A 146 -14.95 -14.62 6.95
CA LEU A 146 -15.06 -13.20 6.63
C LEU A 146 -16.32 -12.92 5.81
N GLY A 147 -17.11 -11.95 6.25
CA GLY A 147 -18.22 -11.41 5.44
C GLY A 147 -17.73 -10.54 4.28
N ASP A 148 -18.58 -10.29 3.29
CA ASP A 148 -18.22 -9.53 2.07
C ASP A 148 -17.65 -8.14 2.37
N LEU A 149 -18.22 -7.43 3.35
CA LEU A 149 -17.73 -6.12 3.78
C LEU A 149 -16.31 -6.23 4.37
N GLN A 150 -16.08 -7.19 5.26
CA GLN A 150 -14.78 -7.40 5.90
C GLN A 150 -13.72 -7.81 4.88
N ARG A 151 -14.11 -8.62 3.88
CA ARG A 151 -13.24 -8.99 2.76
C ARG A 151 -12.85 -7.77 1.93
N ALA A 152 -13.81 -6.89 1.62
CA ALA A 152 -13.52 -5.66 0.89
C ALA A 152 -12.60 -4.72 1.69
N GLU A 153 -12.87 -4.51 2.98
CA GLU A 153 -12.03 -3.72 3.88
C GLU A 153 -10.62 -4.31 4.03
N ALA A 154 -10.51 -5.63 4.12
CA ALA A 154 -9.24 -6.34 4.15
C ALA A 154 -8.42 -6.06 2.88
N LEU A 155 -9.02 -6.22 1.70
CA LEU A 155 -8.37 -5.97 0.42
C LEU A 155 -7.96 -4.50 0.23
N ILE A 156 -8.82 -3.55 0.61
CA ILE A 156 -8.46 -2.12 0.63
C ILE A 156 -7.25 -1.91 1.52
N GLY A 157 -7.26 -2.48 2.72
CA GLY A 157 -6.16 -2.33 3.65
C GLY A 157 -4.86 -3.05 3.21
N VAL A 158 -4.93 -4.08 2.36
CA VAL A 158 -3.74 -4.65 1.72
C VAL A 158 -3.20 -3.69 0.66
N ALA A 159 -4.07 -3.07 -0.14
CA ALA A 159 -3.67 -2.07 -1.12
C ALA A 159 -3.00 -0.84 -0.46
N GLU A 160 -3.48 -0.42 0.71
CA GLU A 160 -2.89 0.66 1.52
C GLU A 160 -1.48 0.37 2.02
N VAL A 161 -1.01 -0.88 2.02
CA VAL A 161 0.40 -1.19 2.35
C VAL A 161 1.35 -0.55 1.33
N TRP A 162 0.88 -0.32 0.10
CA TRP A 162 1.65 0.19 -1.03
C TRP A 162 1.44 1.67 -1.34
N GLY A 163 0.38 2.28 -0.79
CA GLY A 163 0.00 3.68 -1.02
C GLY A 163 0.71 4.65 -0.08
#